data_AF-A0A3R8SSE7-F1
#
_entry.id   AF-A0A3R8SSE7-F1
#
_cell.length_a   1.000
_cell.length_b   1.000
_cell.length_c   1.000
_cell.angle_alpha   90.00
_cell.angle_beta   90.00
_cell.angle_gamma   90.00
#
_symmetry.space_group_name_H-M   'P 1'
#
loop_
_entity.id
_entity.type
_entity.pdbx_description
1 polymer ?
#
loop_
_entity_poly.entity_id
_entity_poly.type
_entity_poly.pdbx_seq_one_letter_code
_entity_poly.pdbx_strand_id
1 'polypeptide(L)'
;MSQKVPIKSLLSRPRFKVFTHLSKQEFIDLIKKHLETNSTEYGGYANQEVAMIRVRKDKDKYWHPQLQIRIEDDDDHPNYLVVRGIIGPPSNFGHFSHFCMV
;
A
#
# COMPACT_ATOMS: atom_id res chain seq x y z
N MET A 1 -11.70 -31.67 21.08
CA MET A 1 -10.44 -31.39 20.39
C MET A 1 -10.35 -29.89 20.14
N SER A 2 -9.46 -29.19 20.84
CA SER A 2 -9.31 -27.73 20.71
C SER A 2 -8.62 -27.43 19.37
N GLN A 3 -9.39 -26.98 18.38
CA GLN A 3 -8.83 -26.45 17.13
C GLN A 3 -8.09 -25.14 17.46
N LYS A 4 -6.80 -25.25 17.79
CA LYS A 4 -5.91 -24.09 17.84
C LYS A 4 -5.53 -23.79 16.39
N VAL A 5 -6.19 -22.80 15.78
CA VAL A 5 -5.70 -22.23 14.52
C VAL A 5 -4.30 -21.69 14.81
N PRO A 6 -3.23 -22.25 14.24
CA PRO A 6 -1.90 -21.70 14.44
C PRO A 6 -1.88 -20.34 13.73
N ILE A 7 -1.97 -19.26 14.50
CA ILE A 7 -1.84 -17.87 14.03
C ILE A 7 -0.36 -17.62 13.67
N LYS A 8 0.18 -18.40 12.73
CA LYS A 8 1.58 -18.30 12.30
C LYS A 8 1.78 -17.39 11.08
N SER A 9 0.74 -16.73 10.55
CA SER A 9 0.85 -15.95 9.31
C SER A 9 0.41 -14.48 9.37
N LEU A 10 -0.07 -13.98 10.52
CA LEU A 10 -0.54 -12.58 10.66
C LEU A 10 0.60 -11.53 10.71
N LEU A 11 1.86 -11.94 10.56
CA LEU A 11 3.04 -11.08 10.66
C LEU A 11 3.53 -10.52 9.31
N SER A 12 3.04 -11.03 8.17
CA SER A 12 3.36 -10.44 6.87
C SER A 12 2.58 -9.13 6.72
N ARG A 13 3.27 -8.02 6.45
CA ARG A 13 2.66 -6.72 6.12
C ARG A 13 1.45 -6.94 5.21
N PRO A 14 0.23 -6.49 5.58
CA PRO A 14 -0.97 -6.73 4.78
C PRO A 14 -0.73 -6.30 3.34
N ARG A 15 -0.84 -7.26 2.42
CA ARG A 15 -0.72 -7.03 0.99
C ARG A 15 -2.07 -7.25 0.35
N PHE A 16 -2.42 -6.38 -0.60
CA PHE A 16 -3.58 -6.59 -1.45
C PHE A 16 -3.17 -6.54 -2.91
N LYS A 17 -3.90 -7.28 -3.74
CA LYS A 17 -3.81 -7.24 -5.20
C LYS A 17 -5.22 -7.00 -5.71
N VAL A 18 -5.39 -5.95 -6.49
CA VAL A 18 -6.67 -5.56 -7.08
C VAL A 18 -6.47 -5.39 -8.58
N PHE A 19 -7.47 -5.81 -9.34
CA PHE A 19 -7.53 -5.59 -10.78
C PHE A 19 -8.58 -4.52 -11.05
N THR A 20 -8.24 -3.55 -11.89
CA THR A 20 -9.15 -2.47 -12.25
C THR A 20 -9.14 -2.26 -13.75
N HIS A 21 -10.28 -1.88 -14.32
CA HIS A 21 -10.42 -1.52 -15.73
C HIS A 21 -10.07 -0.05 -16.00
N LEU A 22 -9.73 0.70 -14.95
CA LEU A 22 -9.36 2.10 -15.07
C LEU A 22 -7.99 2.23 -15.73
N SER A 23 -7.82 3.27 -16.54
CA SER A 23 -6.50 3.65 -17.01
C SER A 23 -5.61 4.12 -15.85
N LYS A 24 -4.28 4.02 -16.02
CA LYS A 24 -3.33 4.54 -15.03
C LYS A 24 -3.61 5.98 -14.63
N GLN A 25 -3.92 6.83 -15.63
CA GLN A 25 -4.14 8.26 -15.40
C GLN A 25 -5.38 8.49 -14.53
N GLU A 26 -6.51 7.86 -14.86
CA GLU A 26 -7.73 7.97 -14.07
C GLU A 26 -7.52 7.49 -12.63
N PHE A 27 -6.79 6.38 -12.45
CA PHE A 27 -6.47 5.87 -11.13
C PHE A 27 -5.62 6.84 -10.31
N ILE A 28 -4.60 7.46 -10.92
CA ILE A 28 -3.75 8.45 -10.27
C ILE A 28 -4.54 9.71 -9.93
N ASP A 29 -5.41 10.18 -10.83
CA ASP A 29 -6.22 11.37 -10.62
C ASP A 29 -7.22 11.15 -9.48
N LEU A 30 -7.79 9.95 -9.34
CA LEU A 30 -8.60 9.58 -8.18
C LEU A 30 -7.81 9.65 -6.88
N ILE A 31 -6.57 9.13 -6.86
CA ILE A 31 -5.71 9.19 -5.67
C ILE A 31 -5.35 10.64 -5.34
N LYS A 32 -4.93 11.43 -6.33
CA LYS A 32 -4.57 12.85 -6.13
C LYS A 32 -5.76 13.63 -5.61
N LYS A 33 -6.93 13.49 -6.21
CA LYS A 33 -8.17 14.12 -5.75
C LYS A 33 -8.52 13.72 -4.32
N HIS A 34 -8.33 12.45 -3.96
CA HIS A 34 -8.55 11.97 -2.59
C HIS A 34 -7.57 12.59 -1.59
N LEU A 35 -6.29 12.70 -1.97
CA LEU A 35 -5.23 13.34 -1.17
C LEU A 35 -5.47 14.84 -0.99
N GLU A 36 -5.97 15.53 -2.02
CA GLU A 36 -6.31 16.96 -1.96
C GLU A 36 -7.52 17.22 -1.05
N THR A 37 -8.59 16.45 -1.28
CA THR A 37 -9.84 16.54 -0.50
C THR A 37 -9.59 16.28 0.99
N ASN A 38 -8.70 15.35 1.33
CA ASN A 38 -8.40 14.99 2.70
C ASN A 38 -6.98 15.41 3.12
N SER A 39 -6.47 16.50 2.54
CA SER A 39 -5.08 16.97 2.72
C SER A 39 -4.71 17.33 4.16
N THR A 40 -5.69 17.60 5.02
CA THR A 40 -5.47 17.82 6.45
C THR A 40 -5.06 16.53 7.17
N GLU A 41 -5.64 15.39 6.78
CA GLU A 41 -5.46 14.10 7.47
C GLU A 41 -4.47 13.18 6.78
N TYR A 42 -4.36 13.27 5.46
CA TYR A 42 -3.49 12.43 4.65
C TYR A 42 -2.45 13.26 3.90
N GLY A 43 -1.30 12.66 3.68
CA GLY A 43 -0.25 13.18 2.80
C GLY A 43 0.26 12.06 1.93
N GLY A 44 1.02 12.40 0.89
CA GLY A 44 1.44 11.38 -0.06
C GLY A 44 1.84 11.95 -1.40
N TYR A 45 2.12 11.05 -2.33
CA TYR A 45 2.33 11.35 -3.74
C TYR A 45 1.78 10.20 -4.58
N ALA A 46 1.46 10.47 -5.84
CA ALA A 46 0.98 9.47 -6.79
C ALA A 46 1.55 9.73 -8.18
N ASN A 47 2.24 8.74 -8.72
CA ASN A 47 2.83 8.70 -10.06
C ASN A 47 2.30 7.47 -10.83
N GLN A 48 2.67 7.34 -12.11
CA GLN A 48 2.18 6.24 -12.97
C GLN A 48 2.61 4.84 -12.57
N GLU A 49 3.65 4.71 -11.75
CA GLU A 49 4.17 3.42 -11.30
C GLU A 49 3.92 3.17 -9.81
N VAL A 50 3.93 4.24 -9.01
CA VAL A 50 3.87 4.14 -7.55
C VAL A 50 3.03 5.28 -6.98
N ALA A 51 2.18 4.95 -6.03
CA ALA A 51 1.54 5.92 -5.14
C ALA A 51 1.82 5.57 -3.68
N MET A 52 2.01 6.59 -2.85
CA MET A 52 2.22 6.45 -1.42
C MET A 52 1.26 7.37 -0.68
N ILE A 53 0.50 6.80 0.25
CA ILE A 53 -0.44 7.51 1.11
C ILE A 53 -0.01 7.29 2.56
N ARG A 54 0.08 8.36 3.34
CA ARG A 54 0.43 8.33 4.77
C ARG A 54 -0.54 9.21 5.56
N VAL A 55 -0.77 8.84 6.81
CA VAL A 55 -1.54 9.65 7.75
C VAL A 55 -0.66 10.78 8.30
N ARG A 56 -1.16 12.02 8.36
CA ARG A 56 -0.47 13.21 8.90
C ARG A 56 -0.63 13.36 10.40
N LYS A 57 -1.77 12.90 10.95
CA LYS A 57 -2.23 13.20 12.32
C LYS A 57 -1.38 12.57 13.43
N ASP A 58 -0.47 11.70 13.06
CA ASP A 58 0.51 11.10 13.95
C ASP A 58 1.83 11.18 13.20
N LYS A 59 2.73 12.11 13.55
CA LYS A 59 4.13 12.11 13.09
C LYS A 59 5.11 11.64 14.18
N ASP A 60 4.66 11.64 15.43
CA ASP A 60 5.47 11.37 16.62
C ASP A 60 5.27 9.94 17.19
N LYS A 61 4.39 9.13 16.61
CA LYS A 61 4.16 7.74 17.03
C LYS A 61 5.11 6.80 16.31
N TYR A 62 5.72 5.87 17.04
CA TYR A 62 6.60 4.84 16.48
C TYR A 62 5.94 4.02 15.34
N TRP A 63 4.61 3.94 15.32
CA TRP A 63 3.83 3.29 14.27
C TRP A 63 3.00 4.29 13.46
N HIS A 64 3.39 4.50 12.21
CA HIS A 64 2.61 5.27 11.24
C HIS A 64 2.24 4.38 10.05
N PRO A 65 0.95 4.08 9.85
CA PRO A 65 0.53 3.27 8.72
C PRO A 65 0.78 4.05 7.42
N GLN A 66 1.53 3.43 6.52
CA GLN A 66 1.74 3.91 5.16
C GLN A 66 1.15 2.88 4.22
N LEU A 67 0.38 3.37 3.26
CA LEU A 67 -0.12 2.59 2.15
C LEU A 67 0.77 2.87 0.94
N GLN A 68 1.55 1.86 0.54
CA GLN A 68 2.32 1.89 -0.69
C GLN A 68 1.57 1.11 -1.75
N ILE A 69 1.33 1.75 -2.89
CA ILE A 69 0.60 1.21 -4.02
C ILE A 69 1.56 1.16 -5.19
N ARG A 70 1.66 0.00 -5.83
CA ARG A 70 2.32 -0.19 -7.13
C ARG A 70 1.28 -0.42 -8.19
N ILE A 71 1.50 0.21 -9.32
CA ILE A 71 0.63 0.19 -10.48
C ILE A 71 1.41 -0.48 -11.59
N GLU A 72 0.96 -1.67 -11.99
CA GLU A 72 1.57 -2.49 -13.04
C GLU A 72 0.56 -2.68 -14.17
N ASP A 73 1.02 -2.58 -15.42
CA ASP A 73 0.23 -3.08 -16.54
C ASP A 73 0.37 -4.59 -16.62
N ASP A 74 -0.69 -5.26 -17.06
CA ASP A 74 -0.66 -6.68 -17.38
C ASP A 74 -0.44 -6.83 -18.89
N ASP A 75 0.72 -7.36 -19.29
CA ASP A 75 1.08 -7.56 -20.70
C ASP A 75 0.19 -8.65 -21.35
N ASP A 76 -0.21 -9.66 -20.57
CA ASP A 76 -1.14 -10.72 -20.99
C ASP A 76 -2.60 -10.22 -21.08
N HIS A 77 -2.94 -9.19 -20.31
CA HIS A 77 -4.30 -8.65 -20.23
C HIS A 77 -4.33 -7.11 -20.30
N PRO A 78 -4.19 -6.51 -21.50
CA PRO A 78 -4.06 -5.06 -21.69
C PRO A 78 -5.28 -4.22 -21.24
N ASN A 79 -6.39 -4.89 -20.91
CA ASN A 79 -7.62 -4.26 -20.44
C ASN A 79 -7.71 -4.15 -18.90
N TYR A 80 -6.69 -4.64 -18.18
CA TYR A 80 -6.67 -4.66 -16.73
C TYR A 80 -5.38 -4.04 -16.20
N LEU A 81 -5.56 -3.12 -15.26
CA LEU A 81 -4.50 -2.54 -14.46
C LEU A 81 -4.36 -3.35 -13.17
N VAL A 82 -3.15 -3.79 -12.88
CA VAL A 82 -2.82 -4.54 -11.67
C VAL A 82 -2.31 -3.56 -10.62
N VAL A 83 -3.10 -3.42 -9.56
CA VAL A 83 -2.77 -2.56 -8.43
C VAL A 83 -2.38 -3.42 -7.24
N ARG A 84 -1.14 -3.27 -6.77
CA ARG A 84 -0.60 -4.00 -5.62
C ARG A 84 -0.36 -3.04 -4.47
N GLY A 85 -1.02 -3.26 -3.35
CA GLY A 85 -0.86 -2.45 -2.16
C GLY A 85 -0.15 -3.18 -1.04
N ILE A 86 0.66 -2.46 -0.27
CA ILE A 86 1.27 -2.93 0.97
C ILE A 86 1.00 -1.89 2.05
N ILE A 87 0.46 -2.34 3.17
CA ILE A 87 0.23 -1.50 4.35
C ILE A 87 1.32 -1.81 5.38
N GLY A 88 2.00 -0.77 5.87
CA GLY A 88 2.98 -0.96 6.94
C GLY A 88 3.77 0.29 7.29
N PRO A 89 4.64 0.20 8.31
CA PRO A 89 5.55 1.28 8.66
C PRO A 89 6.62 1.49 7.57
N PRO A 90 7.22 2.70 7.48
CA PRO A 90 8.31 2.98 6.55
C PRO A 90 9.49 2.03 6.78
N SER A 91 10.19 1.66 5.72
CA SER A 91 11.34 0.75 5.76
C SER A 91 12.62 1.35 6.38
N ASN A 92 12.57 2.57 6.91
CA ASN A 92 13.76 3.31 7.36
C ASN A 92 14.16 3.11 8.83
N PHE A 93 13.63 2.10 9.52
CA PHE A 93 14.22 1.66 10.78
C PHE A 93 15.15 0.48 10.52
N GLY A 94 16.46 0.77 10.52
CA GLY A 94 17.50 -0.24 10.62
C GLY A 94 17.20 -1.18 11.79
N HIS A 95 17.48 -2.48 11.55
CA HIS A 95 17.29 -3.65 12.43
C HIS A 95 16.13 -4.62 12.15
N PHE A 96 15.22 -4.40 11.18
CA PHE A 96 14.19 -5.41 10.85
C PHE A 96 14.14 -5.91 9.39
N SER A 97 15.15 -5.65 8.55
CA SER A 97 15.23 -6.27 7.20
C SER A 97 15.65 -7.74 7.18
N HIS A 98 15.90 -8.38 8.34
CA HIS A 98 16.33 -9.79 8.37
C HIS A 98 15.17 -10.80 8.35
N PHE A 99 13.90 -10.38 8.46
CA PHE A 99 12.79 -11.33 8.68
C PHE A 99 11.79 -11.48 7.51
N CYS A 100 12.23 -11.26 6.27
CA CYS A 100 11.37 -11.45 5.09
C CYS A 100 11.96 -12.40 4.01
N MET A 101 13.02 -13.14 4.33
CA MET A 101 13.54 -14.22 3.50
C MET A 101 13.92 -15.42 4.37
N VAL A 102 12.93 -16.13 4.94
CA VAL A 102 13.02 -17.56 5.24
C VAL A 102 11.62 -18.16 5.17
#